data_AF-A0A645F9A5-F1
#
_entry.id   AF-A0A645F9A5-F1
#
_cell.length_a   1.000
_cell.length_b   1.000
_cell.length_c   1.000
_cell.angle_alpha   90.00
_cell.angle_beta   90.00
_cell.angle_gamma   90.00
#
_symmetry.space_group_name_H-M   'P 1'
#
loop_
_entity.id
_entity.type
_entity.pdbx_description
1 polymer ?
#
loop_
_entity_poly.entity_id
_entity_poly.type
_entity_poly.pdbx_seq_one_letter_code
_entity_poly.pdbx_strand_id
1 'polypeptide(L)'
;MIDTPGHAPHHSSYIYELDGFRILFAGEAAGCWFRLDDGGCFMRPATPHKFFYDTAMASLNKLLSLQDIDLVCFPHSGYLKDARAVFEAARNQMALWLEILSSLPEKASPEAAVSALKAQDPMLAKLEKMPEMAGKREEFFIGQSAKGYLGWIERERSAGV
;
A
#
# COMPACT_ATOMS: atom_id res chain seq x y z
N MET A 1 -15.77 -1.56 14.05
CA MET A 1 -14.72 -0.69 13.48
C MET A 1 -13.37 -1.22 13.94
N ILE A 2 -12.35 -1.14 13.09
CA ILE A 2 -10.98 -1.56 13.39
C ILE A 2 -10.07 -0.38 13.07
N ASP A 3 -9.36 0.13 14.08
CA ASP A 3 -8.36 1.17 13.85
C ASP A 3 -7.21 0.60 13.02
N THR A 4 -7.01 1.21 11.85
CA THR A 4 -5.98 0.86 10.88
C THR A 4 -5.21 2.11 10.42
N PRO A 5 -4.63 2.90 11.34
CA PRO A 5 -3.86 4.09 10.99
C PRO A 5 -2.64 3.72 10.13
N GLY A 6 -2.16 4.68 9.33
CA GLY A 6 -0.99 4.50 8.47
C GLY A 6 -1.13 5.25 7.16
N HIS A 7 -2.17 4.93 6.39
CA HIS A 7 -2.58 5.72 5.23
C HIS A 7 -2.97 7.15 5.64
N ALA A 8 -3.75 7.26 6.72
CA ALA A 8 -4.08 8.52 7.38
C ALA A 8 -4.10 8.29 8.90
N PRO A 9 -3.94 9.34 9.73
CA PRO A 9 -3.92 9.21 11.19
C PRO A 9 -5.19 8.56 11.78
N HIS A 10 -6.33 8.77 11.14
CA HIS A 10 -7.64 8.24 11.57
C HIS A 10 -8.21 7.22 10.58
N HIS A 11 -7.36 6.61 9.74
CA HIS A 11 -7.81 5.55 8.85
C HIS A 11 -8.37 4.37 9.65
N SER A 12 -9.54 3.88 9.23
CA SER A 12 -10.26 2.79 9.88
C SER A 12 -10.80 1.83 8.84
N SER A 13 -10.80 0.54 9.20
CA SER A 13 -11.46 -0.51 8.44
C SER A 13 -12.74 -0.94 9.16
N TYR A 14 -13.69 -1.51 8.42
CA TYR A 14 -15.00 -1.86 8.97
C TYR A 14 -15.33 -3.31 8.63
N ILE A 15 -15.80 -4.06 9.62
CA ILE A 15 -16.47 -5.34 9.38
C ILE A 15 -17.96 -5.07 9.46
N TYR A 16 -18.67 -5.46 8.41
CA TYR A 16 -20.13 -5.48 8.35
C TYR A 16 -20.58 -6.93 8.31
N GLU A 17 -21.53 -7.29 9.16
CA GLU A 17 -22.10 -8.64 9.22
C GLU A 17 -23.53 -8.60 8.72
N LEU A 18 -23.85 -9.48 7.78
CA LEU A 18 -25.19 -9.62 7.20
C LEU A 18 -25.56 -11.10 7.17
N ASP A 19 -26.55 -11.50 7.97
CA ASP A 19 -27.02 -12.89 8.06
C ASP A 19 -25.89 -13.91 8.26
N GLY A 20 -24.90 -13.57 9.11
CA GLY A 20 -23.72 -14.39 9.39
C GLY A 20 -22.59 -14.28 8.36
N PHE A 21 -22.78 -13.52 7.28
CA PHE A 21 -21.75 -13.23 6.27
C PHE A 21 -20.93 -12.00 6.66
N ARG A 22 -19.61 -12.14 6.80
CA ARG A 22 -18.70 -11.10 7.29
C ARG A 22 -17.93 -10.43 6.16
N ILE A 23 -18.23 -9.15 5.95
CA ILE A 23 -17.64 -8.31 4.89
C ILE A 23 -16.66 -7.31 5.52
N LEU A 24 -15.39 -7.40 5.12
CA LEU A 24 -14.37 -6.43 5.50
C LEU A 24 -14.27 -5.31 4.45
N PHE A 25 -14.58 -4.08 4.83
CA PHE A 25 -14.18 -2.88 4.11
C PHE A 25 -12.79 -2.46 4.59
N ALA A 26 -11.76 -2.84 3.82
CA ALA A 26 -10.37 -2.67 4.23
C ALA A 26 -9.89 -1.21 4.20
N GLY A 27 -10.57 -0.35 3.44
CA GLY A 27 -10.05 0.98 3.11
C GLY A 27 -8.77 0.86 2.27
N GLU A 28 -7.81 1.74 2.50
CA GLU A 28 -6.51 1.76 1.81
C GLU A 28 -5.36 1.25 2.68
N ALA A 29 -5.65 0.54 3.78
CA ALA A 29 -4.63 -0.04 4.66
C ALA A 29 -3.73 -1.06 3.94
N ALA A 30 -4.25 -1.75 2.92
CA ALA A 30 -3.50 -2.65 2.04
C ALA A 30 -2.98 -1.96 0.76
N GLY A 31 -2.99 -0.63 0.73
CA GLY A 31 -2.66 0.14 -0.46
C GLY A 31 -3.76 0.13 -1.51
N CYS A 32 -3.39 0.48 -2.74
CA CYS A 32 -4.26 0.44 -3.89
C CYS A 32 -3.92 -0.80 -4.73
N TRP A 33 -4.94 -1.56 -5.07
CA TRP A 33 -4.88 -2.75 -5.91
C TRP A 33 -5.77 -2.47 -7.12
N PHE A 34 -5.29 -2.78 -8.33
CA PHE A 34 -6.02 -2.60 -9.58
C PHE A 34 -5.91 -3.85 -10.45
N ARG A 35 -7.04 -4.34 -10.96
CA ARG A 35 -7.07 -5.39 -11.97
C ARG A 35 -6.73 -4.79 -13.33
N LEU A 36 -5.85 -5.46 -14.07
CA LEU A 36 -5.47 -5.10 -15.42
C LEU A 36 -6.26 -5.92 -16.44
N ASP A 37 -6.35 -5.42 -17.68
CA ASP A 37 -7.13 -6.06 -18.76
C ASP A 37 -6.57 -7.44 -19.15
N ASP A 38 -5.27 -7.66 -18.95
CA ASP A 38 -4.59 -8.95 -19.20
C ASP A 38 -4.79 -9.98 -18.06
N GLY A 39 -5.67 -9.68 -17.09
CA GLY A 39 -5.88 -10.50 -15.90
C GLY A 39 -4.80 -10.32 -14.83
N GLY A 40 -3.78 -9.52 -15.10
CA GLY A 40 -2.76 -9.14 -14.13
C GLY A 40 -3.28 -8.17 -13.07
N CYS A 41 -2.36 -7.76 -12.20
CA CYS A 41 -2.65 -6.79 -11.16
C CYS A 41 -1.49 -5.82 -10.99
N PHE A 42 -1.84 -4.53 -10.93
CA PHE A 42 -0.98 -3.44 -10.47
C PHE A 42 -1.30 -3.11 -9.00
N MET A 43 -0.26 -2.91 -8.19
CA MET A 43 -0.39 -2.52 -6.78
C MET A 43 0.59 -1.41 -6.44
N ARG A 44 0.19 -0.54 -5.51
CA ARG A 44 1.11 0.37 -4.81
C ARG A 44 0.66 0.58 -3.36
N PRO A 45 1.59 0.84 -2.43
CA PRO A 45 1.25 1.35 -1.10
C PRO A 45 0.53 2.71 -1.22
N ALA A 46 -0.40 2.97 -0.29
CA ALA A 46 -1.09 4.25 -0.14
C ALA A 46 -0.55 4.97 1.10
N THR A 47 0.68 5.46 1.01
CA THR A 47 1.47 5.95 2.15
C THR A 47 1.78 7.45 2.03
N PRO A 48 0.76 8.32 1.96
CA PRO A 48 0.98 9.75 1.80
C PRO A 48 1.75 10.33 2.99
N HIS A 49 2.47 11.43 2.75
CA HIS A 49 3.17 12.16 3.80
C HIS A 49 2.15 12.88 4.74
N LYS A 50 2.29 12.87 6.08
CA LYS A 50 3.33 12.21 6.90
C LYS A 50 3.01 10.72 7.11
N PHE A 51 3.96 9.87 6.76
CA PHE A 51 3.83 8.42 6.86
C PHE A 51 4.59 7.86 8.07
N PHE A 52 4.03 6.83 8.71
CA PHE A 52 4.65 6.10 9.82
C PHE A 52 4.64 4.61 9.50
N TYR A 53 5.81 4.06 9.15
CA TYR A 53 5.92 2.70 8.61
C TYR A 53 5.43 1.64 9.59
N ASP A 54 5.92 1.64 10.83
CA ASP A 54 5.56 0.62 11.82
C ASP A 54 4.06 0.63 12.12
N THR A 55 3.46 1.81 12.18
CA THR A 55 2.02 1.98 12.38
C THR A 55 1.22 1.39 11.22
N ALA A 56 1.59 1.70 9.97
CA ALA A 56 0.93 1.16 8.79
C ALA A 56 1.10 -0.37 8.68
N MET A 57 2.31 -0.87 8.95
CA MET A 57 2.61 -2.29 8.92
C MET A 57 1.85 -3.06 10.00
N ALA A 58 1.73 -2.50 11.21
CA ALA A 58 0.93 -3.07 12.29
C ALA A 58 -0.56 -3.14 11.92
N SER A 59 -1.10 -2.07 11.32
CA SER A 59 -2.48 -2.05 10.81
C SER A 59 -2.73 -3.10 9.74
N LEU A 60 -1.79 -3.26 8.82
CA LEU A 60 -1.88 -4.26 7.76
C LEU A 60 -1.81 -5.70 8.30
N ASN A 61 -0.88 -5.97 9.23
CA ASN A 61 -0.78 -7.25 9.90
C ASN A 61 -2.02 -7.57 10.74
N LYS A 62 -2.63 -6.56 11.38
CA LYS A 62 -3.91 -6.73 12.09
C LYS A 62 -5.00 -7.22 11.14
N LEU A 63 -5.14 -6.61 9.96
CA LEU A 63 -6.12 -7.05 8.95
C LEU A 63 -5.82 -8.46 8.43
N LEU A 64 -4.55 -8.77 8.15
CA LEU A 64 -4.13 -10.10 7.68
C LEU A 64 -4.37 -11.21 8.72
N SER A 65 -4.41 -10.86 10.01
CA SER A 65 -4.68 -11.80 11.11
C SER A 65 -6.16 -12.11 11.34
N LEU A 66 -7.07 -11.36 10.69
CA LEU A 66 -8.51 -11.61 10.82
C LEU A 66 -8.86 -12.98 10.25
N GLN A 67 -9.66 -13.72 11.02
CA GLN A 67 -10.25 -14.99 10.62
C GLN A 67 -11.72 -14.80 10.26
N ASP A 68 -12.27 -15.76 9.52
CA ASP A 68 -13.68 -15.86 9.16
C ASP A 68 -14.21 -14.59 8.46
N ILE A 69 -13.46 -14.09 7.48
CA ILE A 69 -13.88 -13.02 6.58
C ILE A 69 -14.26 -13.64 5.24
N ASP A 70 -15.52 -13.51 4.86
CA ASP A 70 -16.06 -14.11 3.63
C ASP A 70 -15.82 -13.26 2.38
N LEU A 71 -15.67 -11.94 2.58
CA LEU A 71 -15.53 -10.97 1.51
C LEU A 71 -14.72 -9.77 1.97
N VAL A 72 -13.84 -9.27 1.10
CA VAL A 72 -13.08 -8.04 1.34
C VAL A 72 -13.37 -7.06 0.22
N CYS A 73 -13.81 -5.86 0.57
CA CYS A 73 -14.09 -4.75 -0.33
C CYS A 73 -12.93 -3.73 -0.28
N PHE A 74 -12.38 -3.43 -1.45
CA PHE A 74 -11.33 -2.44 -1.67
C PHE A 74 -11.89 -1.22 -2.42
N PRO A 75 -11.50 0.02 -2.07
CA PRO A 75 -12.07 1.23 -2.67
C PRO A 75 -11.96 1.33 -4.20
N HIS A 76 -10.91 0.74 -4.79
CA HIS A 76 -10.58 0.97 -6.21
C HIS A 76 -10.86 -0.21 -7.14
N SER A 77 -11.21 -1.37 -6.60
CA SER A 77 -11.22 -2.62 -7.37
C SER A 77 -12.29 -3.64 -6.96
N GLY A 78 -13.35 -3.15 -6.31
CA GLY A 78 -14.47 -3.98 -5.92
C GLY A 78 -14.09 -4.91 -4.78
N TYR A 79 -14.38 -6.21 -4.93
CA TYR A 79 -14.27 -7.17 -3.84
C TYR A 79 -13.52 -8.45 -4.23
N LEU A 80 -13.01 -9.13 -3.21
CA LEU A 80 -12.40 -10.46 -3.30
C LEU A 80 -12.99 -11.37 -2.21
N LYS A 81 -13.30 -12.62 -2.57
CA LYS A 81 -13.71 -13.66 -1.60
C LYS A 81 -12.51 -14.25 -0.86
N ASP A 82 -11.37 -14.38 -1.56
CA ASP A 82 -10.08 -14.68 -0.96
C ASP A 82 -9.14 -13.50 -1.22
N ALA A 83 -8.89 -12.72 -0.18
CA ALA A 83 -8.02 -11.55 -0.22
C ALA A 83 -6.69 -11.78 0.49
N ARG A 84 -6.42 -12.99 1.01
CA ARG A 84 -5.22 -13.25 1.84
C ARG A 84 -3.95 -12.96 1.05
N ALA A 85 -3.89 -13.43 -0.19
CA ALA A 85 -2.77 -13.18 -1.10
C ALA A 85 -2.57 -11.67 -1.39
N VAL A 86 -3.64 -10.86 -1.42
CA VAL A 86 -3.53 -9.41 -1.62
C VAL A 86 -2.96 -8.71 -0.40
N PHE A 87 -3.40 -9.09 0.81
CA PHE A 87 -2.83 -8.54 2.04
C PHE A 87 -1.35 -8.96 2.23
N GLU A 88 -1.00 -10.21 1.91
CA GLU A 88 0.38 -10.68 1.91
C GLU A 88 1.24 -9.92 0.89
N ALA A 89 0.73 -9.72 -0.33
CA ALA A 89 1.41 -8.92 -1.36
C ALA A 89 1.60 -7.47 -0.92
N ALA A 90 0.58 -6.84 -0.32
CA ALA A 90 0.67 -5.48 0.21
C ALA A 90 1.73 -5.38 1.32
N ARG A 91 1.78 -6.35 2.23
CA ARG A 91 2.74 -6.39 3.34
C ARG A 91 4.17 -6.52 2.81
N ASN A 92 4.38 -7.46 1.89
CA ASN A 92 5.68 -7.70 1.31
C ASN A 92 6.12 -6.51 0.44
N GLN A 93 5.21 -5.88 -0.29
CA GLN A 93 5.49 -4.67 -1.07
C GLN A 93 5.88 -3.49 -0.18
N MET A 94 5.19 -3.30 0.95
CA MET A 94 5.50 -2.25 1.92
C MET A 94 6.91 -2.44 2.51
N ALA A 95 7.28 -3.67 2.85
CA ALA A 95 8.65 -4.00 3.29
C ALA A 95 9.71 -3.80 2.20
N LEU A 96 9.44 -4.26 0.98
CA LEU A 96 10.33 -4.09 -0.16
C LEU A 96 10.61 -2.61 -0.45
N TRP A 97 9.58 -1.75 -0.41
CA TRP A 97 9.75 -0.31 -0.60
C TRP A 97 10.66 0.30 0.45
N LEU A 98 10.50 -0.12 1.72
CA LEU A 98 11.38 0.35 2.78
C LEU A 98 12.84 -0.05 2.52
N GLU A 99 13.08 -1.30 2.14
CA GLU A 99 14.42 -1.81 1.82
C GLU A 99 15.06 -1.01 0.68
N ILE A 100 14.36 -0.90 -0.47
CA ILE A 100 14.83 -0.17 -1.65
C ILE A 100 15.17 1.27 -1.29
N LEU A 101 14.24 1.98 -0.64
CA LEU A 101 14.41 3.41 -0.36
C LEU A 101 15.44 3.68 0.73
N SER A 102 15.62 2.76 1.69
CA SER A 102 16.66 2.88 2.72
C SER A 102 18.07 2.68 2.16
N SER A 103 18.20 1.95 1.05
CA SER A 103 19.47 1.73 0.35
C SER A 103 19.93 2.93 -0.49
N LEU A 104 19.04 3.89 -0.73
CA LEU A 104 19.35 5.08 -1.52
C LEU A 104 20.24 6.06 -0.74
N PRO A 105 21.04 6.88 -1.44
CA PRO A 105 21.76 8.00 -0.82
C PRO A 105 20.79 8.92 -0.07
N GLU A 106 21.25 9.49 1.04
CA GLU A 106 20.43 10.32 1.95
C GLU A 106 19.70 11.49 1.25
N LYS A 107 20.30 12.02 0.18
CA LYS A 107 19.75 13.13 -0.61
C LYS A 107 19.24 12.68 -1.99
N ALA A 108 18.81 11.42 -2.11
CA ALA A 108 18.18 10.95 -3.34
C ALA A 108 16.95 11.80 -3.66
N SER A 109 16.82 12.21 -4.92
CA SER A 109 15.66 12.98 -5.36
C SER A 109 14.41 12.09 -5.37
N PRO A 110 13.19 12.66 -5.25
CA PRO A 110 11.95 11.89 -5.40
C PRO A 110 11.89 11.11 -6.72
N GLU A 111 12.45 11.65 -7.81
CA GLU A 111 12.50 11.01 -9.12
C GLU A 111 13.42 9.78 -9.10
N ALA A 112 14.59 9.89 -8.46
CA ALA A 112 15.51 8.75 -8.28
C ALA A 112 14.86 7.65 -7.43
N ALA A 113 14.13 8.03 -6.37
CA ALA A 113 13.39 7.09 -5.54
C ALA A 113 12.31 6.34 -6.33
N VAL A 114 11.47 7.06 -7.10
CA VAL A 114 10.45 6.44 -7.94
C VAL A 114 11.08 5.55 -9.02
N SER A 115 12.19 5.98 -9.62
CA SER A 115 12.91 5.17 -10.61
C SER A 115 13.43 3.85 -10.01
N ALA A 116 14.04 3.91 -8.82
CA ALA A 116 14.52 2.73 -8.12
C ALA A 116 13.39 1.76 -7.74
N LEU A 117 12.25 2.30 -7.30
CA LEU A 117 11.05 1.50 -6.99
C LEU A 117 10.50 0.80 -8.25
N LYS A 118 10.32 1.52 -9.36
CA LYS A 118 9.82 0.93 -10.62
C LYS A 118 10.75 -0.16 -11.17
N ALA A 119 12.07 0.00 -10.97
CA ALA A 119 13.06 -0.97 -11.45
C ALA A 119 13.09 -2.28 -10.63
N GLN A 120 12.69 -2.22 -9.36
CA GLN A 120 12.87 -3.34 -8.41
C GLN A 120 11.57 -3.95 -7.89
N ASP A 121 10.44 -3.23 -7.96
CA ASP A 121 9.13 -3.74 -7.58
C ASP A 121 8.34 -4.27 -8.81
N PRO A 122 8.15 -5.59 -8.92
CA PRO A 122 7.44 -6.20 -10.05
C PRO A 122 5.98 -5.79 -10.18
N MET A 123 5.34 -5.34 -9.08
CA MET A 123 3.95 -4.85 -9.13
C MET A 123 3.90 -3.43 -9.71
N LEU A 124 4.90 -2.59 -9.43
CA LEU A 124 5.01 -1.26 -10.02
C LEU A 124 5.42 -1.30 -11.49
N ALA A 125 6.25 -2.26 -11.91
CA ALA A 125 6.65 -2.40 -13.31
C ALA A 125 5.45 -2.50 -14.26
N LYS A 126 4.30 -2.99 -13.76
CA LYS A 126 3.05 -3.12 -14.52
C LYS A 126 2.30 -1.79 -14.73
N LEU A 127 2.81 -0.67 -14.21
CA LEU A 127 2.26 0.67 -14.48
C LEU A 127 2.15 0.95 -15.97
N GLU A 128 3.10 0.46 -16.78
CA GLU A 128 3.12 0.61 -18.24
C GLU A 128 1.92 -0.06 -18.94
N LYS A 129 1.26 -1.00 -18.26
CA LYS A 129 0.08 -1.70 -18.75
C LYS A 129 -1.23 -0.97 -18.45
N MET A 130 -1.18 0.12 -17.68
CA MET A 130 -2.36 0.90 -17.35
C MET A 130 -2.74 1.85 -18.51
N PRO A 131 -4.04 2.17 -18.68
CA PRO A 131 -4.46 3.22 -19.61
C PRO A 131 -3.76 4.54 -19.30
N GLU A 132 -3.38 5.32 -20.32
CA GLU A 132 -2.51 6.50 -20.18
C GLU A 132 -2.94 7.46 -19.05
N MET A 133 -4.23 7.81 -19.01
CA MET A 133 -4.77 8.71 -17.98
C MET A 133 -4.71 8.11 -16.57
N ALA A 134 -4.93 6.81 -16.44
CA ALA A 134 -4.80 6.11 -15.16
C ALA A 134 -3.33 5.99 -14.76
N GLY A 135 -2.44 5.65 -15.69
CA GLY A 135 -1.00 5.56 -15.46
C GLY A 135 -0.39 6.87 -14.96
N LYS A 136 -0.72 8.00 -15.58
CA LYS A 136 -0.28 9.34 -15.12
C LYS A 136 -0.75 9.67 -13.71
N ARG A 137 -2.00 9.30 -13.38
CA ARG A 137 -2.55 9.49 -12.04
C ARG A 137 -1.83 8.62 -11.01
N GLU A 138 -1.62 7.34 -11.32
CA GLU A 138 -0.92 6.44 -10.41
C GLU A 138 0.56 6.81 -10.25
N GLU A 139 1.23 7.33 -11.28
CA GLU A 139 2.59 7.86 -11.20
C GLU A 139 2.71 9.01 -10.19
N PHE A 140 1.75 9.95 -10.21
CA PHE A 140 1.67 11.01 -9.21
C PHE A 140 1.57 10.42 -7.78
N PHE A 141 0.69 9.45 -7.56
CA PHE A 141 0.50 8.84 -6.25
C PHE A 141 1.68 7.97 -5.80
N ILE A 142 2.39 7.30 -6.72
CA ILE A 142 3.64 6.61 -6.41
C ILE A 142 4.66 7.61 -5.86
N GLY A 143 4.79 8.78 -6.47
CA GLY A 143 5.66 9.85 -5.98
C GLY A 143 5.28 10.35 -4.58
N GLN A 144 3.97 10.48 -4.28
CA GLN A 144 3.50 10.84 -2.94
C GLN A 144 3.81 9.76 -1.91
N SER A 145 3.58 8.49 -2.25
CA SER A 145 3.92 7.36 -1.39
C SER A 145 5.42 7.29 -1.11
N ALA A 146 6.26 7.44 -2.14
CA ALA A 146 7.73 7.46 -1.99
C ALA A 146 8.19 8.60 -1.07
N LYS A 147 7.61 9.81 -1.20
CA LYS A 147 7.88 10.93 -0.28
C LYS A 147 7.50 10.59 1.17
N GLY A 148 6.42 9.85 1.39
CA GLY A 148 6.05 9.34 2.70
C GLY A 148 7.16 8.51 3.34
N TYR A 149 7.68 7.51 2.60
CA TYR A 149 8.80 6.68 3.06
C TYR A 149 10.06 7.48 3.32
N LEU A 150 10.50 8.31 2.36
CA LEU A 150 11.72 9.12 2.51
C LEU A 150 11.65 10.00 3.76
N GLY A 151 10.51 10.66 3.99
CA GLY A 151 10.31 11.46 5.19
C GLY A 151 10.26 10.63 6.48
N TRP A 152 9.81 9.38 6.44
CA TRP A 152 9.90 8.48 7.60
C TRP A 152 11.35 8.06 7.88
N ILE A 153 12.08 7.62 6.84
CA ILE A 153 13.49 7.21 6.93
C ILE A 153 14.37 8.34 7.49
N GLU A 154 14.18 9.57 7.03
CA GLU A 154 14.92 10.74 7.52
C GLU A 154 14.69 10.98 9.02
N ARG A 155 13.43 10.82 9.48
CA ARG A 155 13.09 10.97 10.90
C ARG A 155 13.69 9.86 11.76
N GLU A 156 13.63 8.61 11.31
CA GLU A 156 14.21 7.48 12.04
C GLU A 156 15.74 7.62 12.16
N ARG A 157 16.42 8.03 11.08
CA ARG A 157 17.87 8.31 11.11
C ARG A 157 18.20 9.43 12.09
N SER A 158 17.41 10.50 12.10
CA SER A 158 17.62 11.64 12.99
C SER A 158 17.32 11.32 14.47
N ALA A 159 16.40 10.39 14.74
CA ALA A 159 16.06 9.94 16.08
C ALA A 159 17.06 8.91 16.66
N GLY A 160 17.81 8.23 15.78
CA GLY A 160 18.86 7.28 16.15
C GLY A 160 20.26 7.89 16.31
N VAL A 161 20.40 9.21 16.17
CA VAL A 161 21.62 9.99 16.43
C VAL A 161 21.57 10.64 17.81
#